data_AF-A0A914VGF9-F1
#
_entry.id   AF-A0A914VGF9-F1
#
_cell.length_a   1.000
_cell.length_b   1.000
_cell.length_c   1.000
_cell.angle_alpha   90.00
_cell.angle_beta   90.00
_cell.angle_gamma   90.00
#
_symmetry.space_group_name_H-M   'P 1'
#
loop_
_entity.id
_entity.type
_entity.pdbx_description
1 polymer ?
#
loop_
_entity_poly.entity_id
_entity_poly.type
_entity_poly.pdbx_seq_one_letter_code
_entity_poly.pdbx_strand_id
1 'polypeptide(L)'
;MPQPSLCAAVFLFSFIVIFVACDLCPDGVTYCPTHNTCCPLDTVQHGCCPYVNAQCCPEHRSCCPQGKMCDDTGFDCDAGGFKFPATALLRASRVVDLNLTRPLH
;
A
#
# COMPACT_ATOMS: atom_id res chain seq x y z
N MET A 1 8.85 0.07 9.56
CA MET A 1 9.92 0.40 8.59
C MET A 1 9.92 -0.71 7.55
N PRO A 2 9.47 -0.46 6.31
CA PRO A 2 9.49 -1.47 5.24
C PRO A 2 10.93 -1.72 4.83
N GLN A 3 11.30 -2.99 4.62
CA GLN A 3 12.61 -3.36 4.08
C GLN A 3 12.57 -3.26 2.54
N PRO A 4 13.61 -2.73 1.90
CA PRO A 4 13.64 -2.63 0.44
C PRO A 4 13.75 -4.03 -0.17
N SER A 5 12.81 -4.36 -1.05
CA SER A 5 12.76 -5.65 -1.77
C SER A 5 12.76 -5.41 -3.27
N LEU A 6 13.36 -6.32 -4.05
CA LEU A 6 13.33 -6.20 -5.51
C LEU A 6 12.07 -6.91 -6.06
N CYS A 7 11.15 -6.15 -6.66
CA CYS A 7 10.05 -6.69 -7.47
C CYS A 7 10.55 -7.06 -8.88
N ALA A 8 9.88 -8.01 -9.54
CA ALA A 8 10.24 -8.46 -10.89
C ALA A 8 9.18 -8.05 -11.93
N ALA A 9 9.63 -7.58 -13.10
CA ALA A 9 8.81 -7.42 -14.29
C ALA A 9 9.42 -8.25 -15.44
N VAL A 10 8.61 -9.12 -16.06
CA VAL A 10 9.07 -10.03 -17.13
C VAL A 10 8.83 -9.38 -18.49
N PHE A 11 9.90 -9.07 -19.22
CA PHE A 11 9.80 -8.70 -20.63
C PHE A 11 10.16 -9.91 -21.50
N LEU A 12 9.16 -10.43 -22.21
CA LEU A 12 9.20 -11.69 -22.95
C LEU A 12 9.95 -11.65 -24.30
N PHE A 13 11.08 -10.95 -24.44
CA PHE A 13 11.76 -10.90 -25.76
C PHE A 13 13.27 -11.14 -25.87
N SER A 14 14.01 -11.38 -24.77
CA SER A 14 15.29 -12.12 -24.74
C SER A 14 15.92 -11.92 -23.35
N PHE A 15 15.80 -12.88 -22.43
CA PHE A 15 16.54 -13.01 -21.16
C PHE A 15 16.85 -11.75 -20.30
N ILE A 16 16.13 -10.64 -20.46
CA ILE A 16 16.29 -9.44 -19.63
C ILE A 16 15.24 -9.52 -18.51
N VAL A 17 15.69 -9.91 -17.32
CA VAL A 17 14.91 -9.78 -16.08
C VAL A 17 15.02 -8.31 -15.64
N ILE A 18 13.95 -7.54 -15.78
CA ILE A 18 13.93 -6.17 -15.25
C ILE A 18 13.56 -6.25 -13.77
N PHE A 19 14.54 -5.99 -12.92
CA PHE A 19 14.31 -5.82 -11.50
C PHE A 19 13.87 -4.38 -11.23
N VAL A 20 12.66 -4.24 -10.72
CA VAL A 20 12.10 -2.95 -10.27
C VAL A 20 12.19 -2.91 -8.75
N ALA A 21 12.84 -1.89 -8.19
CA ALA A 21 12.83 -1.70 -6.75
C ALA A 21 11.42 -1.27 -6.28
N CYS A 22 10.88 -1.96 -5.29
CA CYS A 22 9.57 -1.69 -4.69
C CYS A 22 9.67 -1.94 -3.17
N ASP A 23 8.91 -1.20 -2.37
CA ASP A 23 8.82 -1.54 -0.95
C ASP A 23 7.70 -2.57 -0.75
N LEU A 24 8.07 -3.75 -0.24
CA LEU A 24 7.11 -4.75 0.21
C LEU A 24 6.49 -4.29 1.54
N CYS A 25 5.16 -4.37 1.60
CA CYS A 25 4.40 -4.22 2.82
C CYS A 25 4.70 -5.37 3.79
N PRO A 26 4.43 -5.20 5.10
CA PRO A 26 4.70 -6.21 6.12
C PRO A 26 4.07 -7.60 5.86
N ASP A 27 3.10 -7.71 4.95
CA ASP A 27 2.51 -8.99 4.53
C ASP A 27 3.42 -9.83 3.63
N GLY A 28 4.43 -9.22 3.03
CA GLY A 28 5.30 -9.89 2.05
C GLY A 28 4.65 -10.18 0.68
N VAL A 29 3.36 -9.93 0.50
CA VAL A 29 2.63 -10.18 -0.77
C VAL A 29 2.16 -8.92 -1.48
N THR A 30 2.24 -7.76 -0.83
CA THR A 30 1.72 -6.49 -1.33
C THR A 30 2.89 -5.52 -1.49
N TYR A 31 2.99 -4.82 -2.62
CA TYR A 31 4.04 -3.83 -2.83
C TYR A 31 3.46 -2.46 -3.21
N CYS A 32 4.15 -1.42 -2.76
CA CYS A 32 3.83 -0.04 -3.09
C CYS A 32 5.03 0.65 -3.78
N PRO A 33 4.77 1.58 -4.72
CA PRO A 33 5.83 2.39 -5.30
C PRO A 33 6.48 3.30 -4.25
N THR A 34 7.68 3.77 -4.54
CA THR A 34 8.43 4.68 -3.66
C THR A 34 7.59 5.93 -3.37
N HIS A 35 7.65 6.42 -2.12
CA HIS A 35 6.82 7.51 -1.56
C HIS A 35 5.39 7.14 -1.16
N ASN A 36 5.04 5.85 -1.16
CA ASN A 36 3.76 5.40 -0.65
C ASN A 36 3.88 4.73 0.72
N THR A 37 2.84 4.86 1.54
CA THR A 37 2.74 4.17 2.82
C THR A 37 1.85 2.94 2.68
N CYS A 38 2.34 1.78 3.15
CA CYS A 38 1.53 0.56 3.26
C CYS A 38 0.54 0.70 4.43
N CYS A 39 -0.75 0.59 4.14
CA CYS A 39 -1.80 0.60 5.14
C CYS A 39 -2.59 -0.71 5.13
N PRO A 40 -2.86 -1.31 6.30
CA PRO A 40 -3.78 -2.45 6.39
C PRO A 40 -5.21 -1.99 6.07
N LEU A 41 -5.86 -2.64 5.11
CA LEU A 41 -7.30 -2.51 4.85
C LEU A 41 -8.08 -3.50 5.71
N ASP A 42 -7.58 -4.73 5.74
CA ASP A 42 -8.18 -5.88 6.43
C ASP A 42 -7.04 -6.75 6.97
N THR A 43 -7.36 -7.78 7.76
CA THR A 43 -6.36 -8.72 8.31
C THR A 43 -5.42 -9.35 7.29
N VAL A 44 -5.82 -9.42 6.00
CA VAL A 44 -5.05 -10.07 4.92
C VAL A 44 -4.75 -9.10 3.76
N GLN A 45 -5.39 -7.93 3.71
CA GLN A 45 -5.26 -7.00 2.57
C GLN A 45 -4.65 -5.68 2.98
N HIS A 46 -3.71 -5.22 2.16
CA HIS A 46 -3.03 -3.95 2.31
C HIS A 46 -3.23 -3.08 1.08
N GLY A 47 -3.16 -1.77 1.30
CA GLY A 47 -3.37 -0.73 0.30
C GLY A 47 -2.23 0.27 0.35
N CYS A 48 -2.07 1.02 -0.74
CA CYS A 48 -1.03 2.03 -0.85
C CYS A 48 -1.62 3.43 -0.68
N CYS A 49 -1.11 4.17 0.30
CA CYS A 49 -1.34 5.62 0.39
C CYS A 49 -0.32 6.38 -0.44
N PRO A 50 -0.74 7.37 -1.24
CA PRO A 50 0.18 8.26 -1.95
C PRO A 50 0.92 9.27 -1.03
N TYR A 51 0.67 9.22 0.28
CA TYR A 51 1.35 10.07 1.26
C TYR A 51 2.42 9.28 2.01
N VAL A 52 3.55 9.94 2.28
CA VAL A 52 4.58 9.46 3.18
C VAL A 52 4.15 9.64 4.63
N ASN A 53 4.38 8.61 5.47
CA ASN A 53 4.00 8.61 6.88
C ASN A 53 2.50 8.93 7.10
N ALA A 54 1.65 8.37 6.23
CA ALA A 54 0.20 8.53 6.31
C ALA A 54 -0.37 7.86 7.58
N GLN A 55 -1.44 8.43 8.12
CA GLN A 55 -2.26 7.74 9.12
C GLN A 55 -3.25 6.82 8.38
N CYS A 56 -3.20 5.53 8.67
CA CYS A 56 -4.07 4.53 8.07
C CYS A 56 -5.40 4.43 8.82
N CYS A 57 -6.51 4.36 8.09
CA CYS A 57 -7.84 4.22 8.66
C CYS A 57 -8.49 2.92 8.17
N PRO A 58 -8.45 1.85 8.98
CA PRO A 58 -8.83 0.51 8.54
C PRO A 58 -10.33 0.39 8.20
N GLU A 59 -11.19 1.11 8.93
CA GLU A 59 -12.65 1.06 8.78
C GLU A 59 -13.14 1.36 7.36
N HIS A 60 -12.46 2.28 6.65
CA HIS A 60 -12.96 2.83 5.38
C HIS A 60 -12.00 2.66 4.21
N ARG A 61 -10.90 1.91 4.41
CA ARG A 61 -9.88 1.73 3.37
C ARG A 61 -9.39 3.08 2.85
N SER A 62 -9.20 4.02 3.77
CA SER A 62 -8.83 5.41 3.52
C SER A 62 -7.56 5.76 4.29
N CYS A 63 -6.93 6.85 3.90
CA CYS A 63 -5.81 7.40 4.66
C CYS A 63 -5.71 8.90 4.64
N CYS A 64 -5.08 9.39 5.70
CA CYS A 64 -4.86 10.80 5.95
C CYS A 64 -3.36 11.13 5.88
N PRO A 65 -3.01 12.35 5.45
CA PRO A 65 -1.62 12.81 5.49
C PRO A 65 -1.10 12.88 6.93
N GLN A 66 0.23 13.01 7.07
CA GLN A 66 0.89 12.97 8.36
C GLN A 66 0.36 14.02 9.35
N GLY A 67 0.13 13.60 10.59
CA GLY A 67 -0.37 14.46 11.67
C GLY A 67 -1.88 14.69 11.67
N LYS A 68 -2.64 13.92 10.90
CA LYS A 68 -4.11 13.97 10.81
C LYS A 68 -4.71 12.64 11.26
N MET A 69 -5.90 12.68 11.85
CA MET A 69 -6.62 11.48 12.30
C MET A 69 -7.92 11.32 11.56
N CYS A 70 -8.43 10.09 11.45
CA CYS A 70 -9.76 9.90 10.89
C CYS A 70 -10.83 10.31 11.88
N ASP A 71 -11.88 10.92 11.35
CA ASP A 71 -13.15 11.11 12.04
C ASP A 71 -13.79 9.75 12.36
N ASP A 72 -14.74 9.70 13.29
CA ASP A 72 -15.49 8.47 13.64
C ASP A 72 -16.16 7.81 12.43
N THR A 73 -16.47 8.61 11.40
CA THR A 73 -17.04 8.14 10.14
C THR A 73 -16.01 7.56 9.16
N GLY A 74 -14.70 7.79 9.34
CA GLY A 74 -13.61 7.28 8.48
C GLY A 74 -13.56 7.83 7.04
N PHE A 75 -14.53 8.66 6.66
CA PHE A 75 -14.58 9.34 5.35
C PHE A 75 -13.86 10.68 5.35
N ASP A 76 -13.73 11.31 6.51
CA ASP A 76 -13.06 12.59 6.67
C ASP A 76 -11.85 12.47 7.59
N CYS A 77 -10.82 13.25 7.28
CA CYS A 77 -9.65 13.45 8.10
C CYS A 77 -9.84 14.72 8.94
N ASP A 78 -9.63 14.63 10.25
CA ASP A 78 -9.56 15.77 11.15
C ASP A 78 -8.13 16.31 11.27
N ALA A 79 -8.01 17.62 11.06
CA ALA A 79 -6.79 18.41 11.16
C ALA A 79 -6.82 19.42 12.33
N GLY A 80 -7.33 19.05 13.50
CA GLY A 80 -7.49 20.00 14.60
C GLY A 80 -8.68 20.93 14.37
N GLY A 81 -9.82 20.35 13.99
CA GLY A 81 -11.07 21.07 13.73
C GLY A 81 -11.33 21.44 12.27
N PHE A 82 -10.39 21.12 11.37
CA PHE A 82 -10.61 21.16 9.92
C PHE A 82 -10.87 19.74 9.41
N LYS A 83 -12.10 19.50 8.94
CA LYS A 83 -12.47 18.24 8.28
C LYS A 83 -12.27 18.36 6.78
N PHE A 84 -11.64 17.36 6.19
CA PHE A 84 -11.46 17.27 4.74
C PHE A 84 -11.60 15.82 4.29
N PRO A 85 -12.03 15.58 3.05
CA PRO A 85 -12.26 14.23 2.57
C PRO A 85 -10.97 13.40 2.62
N ALA A 86 -11.07 12.22 3.21
CA ALA A 86 -9.97 11.27 3.27
C ALA A 86 -9.62 10.77 1.86
N THR A 87 -8.35 10.44 1.67
CA THR A 87 -7.90 9.89 0.39
C THR A 87 -8.15 8.39 0.39
N ALA A 88 -8.86 7.90 -0.64
CA ALA A 88 -9.07 6.47 -0.79
C ALA A 88 -7.73 5.75 -1.02
N LEU A 89 -7.56 4.59 -0.38
CA LEU A 89 -6.40 3.76 -0.61
C LEU A 89 -6.39 3.28 -2.07
N LEU A 90 -5.23 3.42 -2.70
CA LEU A 90 -5.02 2.80 -3.99
C LEU A 90 -4.97 1.28 -3.79
N ARG A 91 -5.60 0.54 -4.70
CA ARG A 91 -5.43 -0.92 -4.74
C ARG A 91 -3.95 -1.21 -4.88
N ALA A 92 -3.37 -1.77 -3.84
CA ALA A 92 -1.99 -2.18 -3.90
C ALA A 92 -1.88 -3.36 -4.87
N SER A 93 -0.83 -3.31 -5.69
CA SER A 93 -0.50 -4.42 -6.56
C SER A 93 0.06 -5.55 -5.68
N ARG A 94 -0.45 -6.76 -5.88
CA ARG A 94 0.15 -7.95 -5.25
C ARG A 94 1.36 -8.37 -6.07
N VAL A 95 2.45 -8.73 -5.40
CA VAL A 95 3.51 -9.48 -6.06
C VAL A 95 2.91 -10.82 -6.45
N VAL A 96 2.85 -11.11 -7.75
CA VAL A 96 2.58 -12.45 -8.22
C VAL A 96 3.94 -13.12 -8.25
N ASP A 97 4.20 -14.00 -7.30
CA ASP A 97 5.41 -14.83 -7.33
C ASP A 97 5.56 -15.41 -8.73
N LEU A 98 6.72 -15.19 -9.34
CA LEU A 98 7.05 -15.66 -10.69
C LEU A 98 7.16 -17.20 -10.77
N ASN A 99 6.84 -17.90 -9.67
CA ASN A 99 6.85 -19.35 -9.53
C ASN A 99 5.46 -19.91 -9.16
N LEU A 100 4.40 -19.40 -9.80
CA LEU A 100 3.13 -20.07 -10.17
C LEU A 100 2.59 -21.26 -9.33
N THR A 101 2.78 -21.32 -8.01
CA THR A 101 2.15 -22.32 -7.13
C THR A 101 1.97 -21.81 -5.70
N ARG A 102 0.93 -21.02 -5.45
CA ARG A 102 -0.06 -21.19 -4.36
C ARG A 102 -0.72 -19.86 -3.98
N PRO A 103 -2.07 -19.78 -4.01
CA PRO A 103 -2.79 -18.79 -3.21
C PRO A 103 -2.71 -19.23 -1.74
N LEU A 104 -2.28 -18.35 -0.84
CA LEU A 104 -2.42 -18.57 0.61
C LEU A 104 -3.87 -18.26 1.01
N HIS A 105 -4.54 -19.29 1.52
CA HIS A 105 -5.87 -19.30 2.12
C HIS A 105 -5.75 -18.98 3.61
#